data_AF-A0A522B6Z1-F1
#
_entry.id   AF-A0A522B6Z1-F1
#
_cell.length_a   1.000
_cell.length_b   1.000
_cell.length_c   1.000
_cell.angle_alpha   90.00
_cell.angle_beta   90.00
_cell.angle_gamma   90.00
#
_symmetry.space_group_name_H-M   'P 1'
#
loop_
_entity.id
_entity.type
_entity.pdbx_description
1 polymer ?
#
loop_
_entity_poly.entity_id
_entity_poly.type
_entity_poly.pdbx_seq_one_letter_code
_entity_poly.pdbx_strand_id
1 'polypeptide(L)'
;MTAPGRGVLLGTGAYLMWGLFPLYWPLLEPSGSLEVLAHRVLWSLAVVVLLLAATRRLGRVAAVVADRGRLARLALAAVVIALNWGVYIYGVTTDRVVE
;
A
#
# COMPACT_ATOMS: atom_id res chain seq x y z
N MET A 1 13.18 24.90 -3.02
CA MET A 1 13.25 24.14 -4.28
C MET A 1 14.07 22.88 -4.02
N THR A 2 13.45 21.71 -3.96
CA THR A 2 14.19 20.45 -3.77
C THR A 2 15.02 20.17 -5.02
N ALA A 3 16.33 19.95 -4.88
CA ALA A 3 17.21 19.69 -6.00
C ALA A 3 16.67 18.53 -6.86
N PRO A 4 16.52 18.69 -8.20
CA PRO A 4 15.84 17.72 -9.07
C PRO A 4 16.39 16.30 -8.95
N GLY A 5 17.70 16.14 -8.65
CA GLY A 5 18.32 14.83 -8.47
C GLY A 5 17.77 14.00 -7.29
N ARG A 6 17.26 14.63 -6.23
CA ARG A 6 16.72 13.89 -5.07
C ARG A 6 15.38 13.21 -5.40
N GLY A 7 14.55 13.86 -6.21
CA GLY A 7 13.28 13.29 -6.69
C GLY A 7 13.53 12.10 -7.64
N VAL A 8 14.50 12.23 -8.54
CA VAL A 8 14.90 11.15 -9.45
C VAL A 8 15.43 9.93 -8.69
N LEU A 9 16.28 10.15 -7.68
CA LEU A 9 16.84 9.04 -6.89
C LEU A 9 15.75 8.29 -6.10
N LEU A 10 14.85 9.03 -5.44
CA LEU A 10 13.73 8.45 -4.69
C LEU A 10 12.75 7.71 -5.60
N GLY A 11 12.43 8.29 -6.76
CA GLY A 11 11.56 7.66 -7.76
C GLY A 11 12.17 6.38 -8.32
N THR A 12 13.45 6.41 -8.68
CA THR A 12 14.17 5.24 -9.19
C THR A 12 14.22 4.12 -8.14
N GLY A 13 14.55 4.46 -6.90
CA GLY A 13 14.54 3.49 -5.79
C GLY A 13 13.16 2.87 -5.57
N ALA A 14 12.10 3.69 -5.60
CA ALA A 14 10.73 3.22 -5.46
C ALA A 14 10.34 2.25 -6.59
N TYR A 15 10.63 2.59 -7.85
CA TYR A 15 10.32 1.73 -9.00
C TYR A 15 11.15 0.44 -9.01
N LEU A 16 12.42 0.48 -8.60
CA LEU A 16 13.23 -0.74 -8.45
C LEU A 16 12.67 -1.65 -7.37
N MET A 17 12.34 -1.12 -6.19
CA MET A 17 11.70 -1.90 -5.13
C MET A 17 10.38 -2.52 -5.61
N TRP A 18 9.59 -1.75 -6.37
CA TRP A 18 8.32 -2.23 -6.90
C TRP A 18 8.51 -3.30 -7.99
N GLY A 19 9.51 -3.15 -8.87
CA GLY A 19 9.82 -4.13 -9.92
C GLY A 19 10.41 -5.45 -9.40
N LEU A 20 11.10 -5.41 -8.26
CA LEU A 20 11.62 -6.62 -7.58
C LEU A 20 10.54 -7.32 -6.73
N PHE A 21 9.47 -6.62 -6.37
CA PHE A 21 8.40 -7.13 -5.52
C PHE A 21 7.80 -8.48 -6.00
N PRO A 22 7.56 -8.71 -7.31
CA PRO A 22 6.99 -9.97 -7.78
C PRO A 22 7.87 -11.20 -7.51
N LEU A 23 9.19 -11.03 -7.39
CA LEU A 23 10.12 -12.12 -7.07
C LEU A 23 9.90 -12.69 -5.66
N TYR A 24 9.19 -11.96 -4.80
CA TYR A 24 8.85 -12.41 -3.44
C TYR A 24 7.61 -13.32 -3.41
N TRP A 25 6.77 -13.32 -4.45
CA TRP A 25 5.52 -14.10 -4.46
C TRP A 25 5.71 -15.62 -4.36
N PRO A 26 6.69 -16.25 -5.02
CA PRO A 26 6.95 -17.68 -4.85
C PRO A 26 7.32 -18.05 -3.40
N LEU A 27 7.96 -17.13 -2.66
CA LEU A 27 8.29 -17.33 -1.25
C LEU A 27 7.06 -17.27 -0.32
N LEU A 28 5.92 -16.79 -0.83
CA LEU A 28 4.65 -16.67 -0.15
C LEU A 28 3.64 -17.76 -0.54
N GLU A 29 4.02 -18.74 -1.37
CA GLU A 29 3.15 -19.80 -1.92
C GLU A 29 2.24 -20.52 -0.90
N PRO A 30 2.57 -20.68 0.39
CA PRO A 30 1.62 -21.27 1.35
C PRO A 30 0.48 -20.33 1.77
N SER A 31 0.59 -19.02 1.53
CA SER A 31 -0.31 -17.99 2.05
C SER A 31 -1.40 -17.61 1.06
N GLY A 32 -2.65 -17.57 1.52
CA GLY A 32 -3.79 -17.20 0.68
C GLY A 32 -3.71 -15.72 0.25
N SER A 33 -4.25 -15.39 -0.93
CA SER A 33 -4.27 -14.02 -1.46
C SER A 33 -4.90 -12.99 -0.49
N LEU A 34 -5.96 -13.38 0.22
CA LEU A 34 -6.61 -12.56 1.25
C LEU A 34 -5.70 -12.33 2.47
N GLU A 35 -4.93 -13.35 2.86
CA GLU A 35 -4.02 -13.29 4.00
C GLU A 35 -2.86 -12.32 3.71
N VAL A 36 -2.30 -12.36 2.50
CA VAL A 36 -1.27 -11.40 2.10
C VAL A 36 -1.81 -9.97 2.04
N LEU A 37 -3.03 -9.80 1.53
CA LEU A 37 -3.70 -8.50 1.53
C LEU A 37 -3.92 -7.99 2.96
N ALA A 38 -4.37 -8.84 3.89
CA ALA A 38 -4.56 -8.49 5.29
C ALA A 38 -3.25 -8.04 5.95
N HIS A 39 -2.16 -8.79 5.77
CA HIS A 39 -0.84 -8.42 6.27
C HIS A 39 -0.36 -7.09 5.68
N ARG A 40 -0.59 -6.86 4.38
CA ARG A 40 -0.26 -5.58 3.73
C ARG A 40 -1.00 -4.42 4.37
N VAL A 41 -2.30 -4.55 4.65
CA VAL A 41 -3.10 -3.51 5.30
C VAL A 41 -2.62 -3.26 6.72
N LEU A 42 -2.37 -4.32 7.50
CA LEU A 42 -1.87 -4.24 8.88
C LEU A 42 -0.51 -3.52 8.95
N TRP A 43 0.46 -3.93 8.13
CA TRP A 43 1.78 -3.31 8.12
C TRP A 43 1.76 -1.89 7.58
N SER A 44 0.94 -1.61 6.55
CA SER A 44 0.76 -0.24 6.05
C SER A 44 0.19 0.66 7.14
N LEU A 45 -0.83 0.19 7.87
CA LEU A 45 -1.42 0.92 8.99
C LEU A 45 -0.39 1.17 10.09
N ALA A 46 0.36 0.13 10.50
CA ALA A 46 1.39 0.26 11.53
C ALA A 46 2.44 1.30 11.15
N VAL A 47 2.99 1.24 9.94
CA VAL A 47 4.00 2.19 9.45
C VAL A 47 3.42 3.62 9.38
N VAL A 48 2.20 3.79 8.86
CA VAL A 48 1.57 5.11 8.76
C VAL A 48 1.32 5.69 10.16
N VAL A 49 0.82 4.89 11.11
CA VAL A 49 0.59 5.34 12.49
C VAL A 49 1.91 5.73 13.14
N LEU A 50 2.96 4.92 13.01
CA LEU A 50 4.30 5.23 13.54
C LEU A 50 4.85 6.52 12.93
N LEU A 51 4.72 6.72 11.62
CA LEU A 51 5.17 7.94 10.94
C LEU A 51 4.38 9.18 11.37
N LEU A 52 3.06 9.06 11.55
CA LEU A 52 2.22 10.14 12.06
C LEU A 52 2.54 10.47 13.52
N ALA A 53 2.84 9.46 14.34
CA ALA A 53 3.29 9.64 15.72
C ALA A 53 4.65 10.34 15.77
N ALA A 54 5.63 9.86 15.00
CA ALA A 54 6.97 10.45 14.90
C ALA A 54 6.92 11.91 14.40
N THR A 55 6.01 12.22 13.48
CA THR A 55 5.81 13.59 12.96
C THR A 55 4.87 14.44 13.82
N ARG A 56 4.32 13.89 14.92
CA ARG A 56 3.34 14.54 15.83
C ARG A 56 2.10 15.07 15.11
N ARG A 57 1.65 14.37 14.06
CA ARG A 57 0.50 14.74 13.22
C ARG A 57 -0.78 13.96 13.54
N LEU A 58 -0.80 13.18 14.63
CA LEU A 58 -1.96 12.39 15.04
C LEU A 58 -3.24 13.23 15.20
N GLY A 59 -3.14 14.48 15.66
CA GLY A 59 -4.29 15.39 15.75
C GLY A 59 -4.98 15.68 14.41
N ARG A 60 -4.27 15.58 13.28
CA ARG A 60 -4.87 15.72 11.94
C ARG A 60 -5.74 14.52 11.57
N VAL A 61 -5.44 13.34 12.10
CA VAL A 61 -6.27 12.14 11.89
C VAL A 61 -7.64 12.36 12.53
N ALA A 62 -7.68 12.88 13.76
CA ALA A 62 -8.93 13.19 14.45
C ALA A 62 -9.79 14.19 13.65
N ALA A 63 -9.17 15.23 13.07
CA ALA A 63 -9.87 16.21 12.24
C ALA A 63 -10.45 15.59 10.94
N VAL A 64 -9.74 14.63 10.33
CA VAL A 64 -10.23 13.92 9.14
C VAL A 64 -11.37 12.95 9.49
N VAL A 65 -11.28 12.26 10.63
CA VAL A 65 -12.33 11.35 11.11
C VAL A 65 -13.61 12.12 11.46
N ALA A 66 -13.49 13.35 11.97
CA ALA A 66 -14.63 14.21 12.25
C ALA A 66 -15.35 14.70 10.97
N ASP A 67 -14.63 14.84 9.85
CA ASP A 67 -15.20 15.23 8.55
C ASP A 67 -15.64 13.99 7.77
N ARG A 68 -16.94 13.67 7.88
CA ARG A 68 -17.56 12.52 7.20
C ARG A 68 -17.36 12.54 5.68
N GLY A 69 -17.32 13.71 5.04
CA GLY A 69 -17.14 13.83 3.59
C GLY A 69 -15.72 13.52 3.15
N ARG A 70 -14.70 13.93 3.93
CA ARG A 70 -13.31 13.51 3.70
C ARG A 70 -13.13 12.03 3.99
N LEU A 71 -13.70 11.54 5.09
CA LEU A 71 -13.59 10.15 5.48
C LEU A 71 -14.22 9.22 4.42
N ALA A 72 -15.40 9.56 3.89
CA ALA A 72 -16.05 8.78 2.83
C ALA A 72 -15.21 8.70 1.55
N ARG A 73 -14.59 9.81 1.13
CA ARG A 73 -13.70 9.83 -0.05
C ARG A 73 -12.44 9.00 0.17
N LEU A 74 -11.86 9.05 1.36
CA LEU A 74 -10.70 8.22 1.72
C LEU A 74 -11.07 6.74 1.80
N ALA A 75 -12.23 6.41 2.34
CA ALA A 75 -12.74 5.04 2.38
C ALA A 75 -12.96 4.50 0.95
N LEU A 76 -13.57 5.30 0.07
CA LEU A 76 -13.74 4.93 -1.33
C LEU A 76 -12.39 4.70 -2.02
N ALA A 77 -11.42 5.60 -1.84
CA ALA A 77 -10.07 5.43 -2.39
C ALA A 77 -9.40 4.16 -1.84
N ALA A 78 -9.54 3.88 -0.55
CA ALA A 78 -9.00 2.68 0.08
C ALA A 78 -9.63 1.40 -0.51
N VAL A 79 -10.94 1.39 -0.75
CA VAL A 79 -11.64 0.26 -1.40
C VAL A 79 -11.12 0.06 -2.83
N VAL A 80 -10.99 1.13 -3.62
CA VAL A 80 -10.47 1.03 -5.00
C VAL A 80 -9.04 0.49 -5.02
N ILE A 81 -8.18 0.94 -4.10
CA ILE A 81 -6.81 0.43 -3.97
C ILE A 81 -6.80 -1.03 -3.52
N ALA A 82 -7.67 -1.40 -2.56
CA ALA A 82 -7.78 -2.77 -2.07
C ALA A 82 -8.27 -3.74 -3.17
N LEU A 83 -9.22 -3.31 -4.01
CA LEU A 83 -9.67 -4.06 -5.17
C LEU A 83 -8.55 -4.20 -6.20
N ASN A 84 -7.84 -3.12 -6.51
CA ASN A 84 -6.71 -3.16 -7.45
C ASN A 84 -5.63 -4.16 -7.01
N TRP A 85 -5.21 -4.09 -5.74
CA TRP A 85 -4.24 -5.04 -5.19
C TRP A 85 -4.80 -6.44 -5.06
N GLY A 86 -6.05 -6.61 -4.61
CA GLY A 86 -6.69 -7.91 -4.48
C GLY A 86 -6.75 -8.64 -5.83
N VAL A 87 -7.13 -7.96 -6.91
CA VAL A 87 -7.13 -8.51 -8.27
C VAL A 87 -5.72 -8.87 -8.74
N TYR A 88 -4.72 -8.01 -8.48
CA TYR A 88 -3.33 -8.30 -8.81
C TYR A 88 -2.82 -9.54 -8.08
N ILE A 89 -3.00 -9.62 -6.76
CA ILE A 89 -2.57 -10.77 -5.95
C ILE A 89 -3.29 -12.03 -6.41
N TYR A 90 -4.61 -11.95 -6.61
CA TYR A 90 -5.40 -13.07 -7.14
C TYR A 90 -4.88 -13.56 -8.50
N GLY A 91 -4.54 -12.64 -9.41
CA GLY A 91 -3.97 -12.97 -10.72
C GLY A 91 -2.62 -13.67 -10.61
N VAL A 92 -1.77 -13.26 -9.67
CA VAL A 92 -0.45 -13.87 -9.44
C VAL A 92 -0.55 -15.22 -8.72
N THR A 93 -1.50 -15.40 -7.78
CA THR A 93 -1.65 -16.63 -7.00
C THR A 93 -2.44 -17.75 -7.69
N THR A 94 -3.20 -17.44 -8.75
CA THR A 94 -4.09 -18.42 -9.40
C THR A 94 -3.46 -19.06 -10.65
N ASP A 95 -2.17 -18.89 -10.91
CA ASP A 95 -1.46 -19.44 -12.09
C ASP A 95 -2.15 -19.16 -13.46
N ARG A 96 -3.02 -18.15 -13.54
CA ARG A 96 -3.63 -17.66 -14.79
C ARG A 96 -2.67 -16.76 -15.57
N VAL A 97 -1.40 -17.16 -15.61
CA VAL A 97 -0.40 -16.62 -16.54
C VAL A 97 -0.48 -17.34 -17.90
N VAL A 98 -1.18 -18.48 -18.01
CA VAL A 98 -1.43 -19.14 -19.30
C VAL A 98 -2.85 -19.73 -19.37
N GLU A 99 -3.79 -18.93 -19.89
CA GLU A 99 -4.77 -19.32 -20.91
C GLU A 99 -5.37 -18.06 -21.56
#